data_AF-A0A960NLN0-F1
#
_entry.id   AF-A0A960NLN0-F1
#
_cell.length_a   1.000
_cell.length_b   1.000
_cell.length_c   1.000
_cell.angle_alpha   90.00
_cell.angle_beta   90.00
_cell.angle_gamma   90.00
#
_symmetry.space_group_name_H-M   'P 1'
#
loop_
_entity.id
_entity.type
_entity.pdbx_description
1 polymer ?
#
loop_
_entity_poly.entity_id
_entity_poly.type
_entity_poly.pdbx_seq_one_letter_code
_entity_poly.pdbx_strand_id
1 'polypeptide(L)'
;MRLRRSVGRIVLACLAMGCPVRGLAQCGTCPDPDTSFLLPSMSGQASDFAVRRAGAEANANFKLEVSQDGIYRVTRDDLVAAGYPASSLIGSSIRVFYRTQEVSRVVSTQGQFLSGDDVLFYGLENDRLETPTNAYWISVGEGLGLNMATRSVATNGGGTLVASHWYTTRYNPDNLWRPSH
;
A
#
# COMPACT_ATOMS: atom_id res chain seq x y z
N MET A 1 -17.25 34.12 -53.37
CA MET A 1 -17.30 33.41 -54.67
C MET A 1 -16.05 33.77 -55.47
N ARG A 2 -15.54 32.90 -56.36
CA ARG A 2 -14.15 32.85 -56.91
C ARG A 2 -13.16 32.25 -55.89
N LEU A 3 -12.65 31.01 -55.98
CA LEU A 3 -12.07 30.13 -57.02
C LEU A 3 -10.57 30.35 -57.36
N ARG A 4 -9.80 29.28 -57.07
CA ARG A 4 -8.67 28.68 -57.81
C ARG A 4 -7.24 29.24 -57.76
N ARG A 5 -6.33 28.32 -57.38
CA ARG A 5 -5.07 27.87 -58.04
C ARG A 5 -3.96 28.91 -58.27
N SER A 6 -2.67 28.57 -58.36
CA SER A 6 -1.80 27.44 -57.95
C SER A 6 -0.43 27.67 -58.63
N VAL A 7 0.68 27.27 -57.98
CA VAL A 7 1.99 26.94 -58.59
C VAL A 7 2.83 28.09 -59.21
N GLY A 8 3.87 28.48 -58.47
CA GLY A 8 5.27 28.27 -58.87
C GLY A 8 6.03 29.38 -59.63
N ARG A 9 7.29 29.63 -59.20
CA ARG A 9 8.52 29.50 -60.04
C ARG A 9 9.84 29.96 -59.35
N ILE A 10 10.83 29.05 -59.33
CA ILE A 10 12.26 29.23 -59.72
C ILE A 10 13.20 30.11 -58.83
N VAL A 11 14.52 29.89 -59.02
CA VAL A 11 15.73 30.61 -58.56
C VAL A 11 16.38 29.94 -57.33
N LEU A 12 17.65 29.46 -57.35
CA LEU A 12 18.68 29.37 -58.41
C LEU A 12 19.52 28.08 -58.26
N ALA A 13 20.29 27.69 -59.28
CA ALA A 13 21.38 26.71 -59.16
C ALA A 13 22.73 27.41 -58.93
N CYS A 14 23.58 26.87 -58.04
CA CYS A 14 24.98 27.27 -57.93
C CYS A 14 25.85 26.02 -57.87
N LEU A 15 26.66 25.82 -58.91
CA LEU A 15 27.53 24.66 -59.06
C LEU A 15 28.97 25.15 -58.90
N ALA A 16 29.61 24.82 -57.78
CA ALA A 16 31.01 25.14 -57.50
C ALA A 16 31.74 23.86 -57.10
N MET A 17 32.78 23.51 -57.86
CA MET A 17 33.57 22.31 -57.65
C MET A 17 34.63 22.50 -56.55
N GLY A 18 34.92 21.41 -55.83
CA GLY A 18 36.28 21.12 -55.38
C GLY A 18 36.64 21.40 -53.91
N CYS A 19 36.47 20.40 -53.05
CA CYS A 19 37.43 20.12 -51.97
C CYS A 19 37.35 18.64 -51.53
N PRO A 20 38.33 17.78 -51.84
CA PRO A 20 38.30 16.38 -51.45
C PRO A 20 38.83 16.19 -50.02
N VAL A 21 37.96 16.34 -49.02
CA VAL A 21 38.32 16.02 -47.62
C VAL A 21 38.39 14.50 -47.47
N ARG A 22 39.61 13.99 -47.30
CA ARG A 22 39.88 12.59 -47.00
C ARG A 22 39.47 12.26 -45.56
N GLY A 23 38.77 11.13 -45.40
CA GLY A 23 38.92 10.27 -44.23
C GLY A 23 38.27 10.73 -42.92
N LEU A 24 37.00 10.36 -42.76
CA LEU A 24 36.59 9.70 -41.52
C LEU A 24 35.94 8.37 -41.92
N ALA A 25 36.51 7.26 -41.45
CA ALA A 25 35.85 5.97 -41.56
C ALA A 25 34.57 6.05 -40.71
N GLN A 26 33.42 5.91 -41.35
CA GLN A 26 32.16 5.74 -40.64
C GLN A 26 32.25 4.43 -39.87
N CYS A 27 32.49 4.51 -38.56
CA CYS A 27 32.11 3.43 -37.67
C CYS A 27 30.60 3.30 -37.81
N GLY A 28 30.15 2.27 -38.55
CA GLY A 28 28.73 2.00 -38.71
C GLY A 28 28.12 1.89 -37.32
N THR A 29 27.01 2.60 -37.09
CA THR A 29 26.35 2.77 -35.80
C THR A 29 26.55 1.56 -34.90
N CYS A 30 27.37 1.70 -33.86
CA CYS A 30 27.31 0.76 -32.74
C CYS A 30 25.84 0.75 -32.32
N PRO A 31 25.17 -0.41 -32.31
CA PRO A 31 23.88 -0.49 -31.67
C PRO A 31 24.15 -0.25 -30.19
N ASP A 32 23.83 0.96 -29.71
CA ASP A 32 23.71 1.19 -28.28
C ASP A 32 22.81 0.07 -27.74
N PRO A 33 23.25 -0.71 -26.73
CA PRO A 33 22.45 -1.81 -26.23
C PRO A 33 21.15 -1.21 -25.72
N ASP A 34 20.03 -1.56 -26.35
CA ASP A 34 18.74 -0.92 -26.11
C ASP A 34 18.29 -1.20 -24.67
N THR A 35 18.57 -0.24 -23.79
CA THR A 35 18.35 -0.36 -22.35
C THR A 35 16.86 -0.23 -21.99
N SER A 36 15.97 -0.06 -22.97
CA SER A 36 14.51 -0.07 -22.78
C SER A 36 13.96 -1.35 -22.12
N PHE A 37 14.69 -2.48 -22.20
CA PHE A 37 14.36 -3.69 -21.46
C PHE A 37 14.83 -3.66 -19.98
N LEU A 38 15.89 -2.91 -19.67
CA LEU A 38 16.45 -2.80 -18.32
C LEU A 38 15.80 -1.67 -17.51
N LEU A 39 15.40 -0.60 -18.17
CA LEU A 39 14.71 0.55 -17.59
C LEU A 39 13.55 0.95 -18.50
N PRO A 40 12.32 1.11 -17.99
CA PRO A 40 11.22 1.65 -18.79
C PRO A 40 11.57 3.06 -19.29
N SER A 41 11.02 3.46 -20.43
CA SER A 41 11.26 4.78 -21.02
C SER A 41 10.77 5.90 -20.09
N MET A 42 11.69 6.52 -19.35
CA MET A 42 11.38 7.65 -18.47
C MET A 42 11.32 8.93 -19.30
N SER A 43 10.11 9.40 -19.61
CA SER A 43 9.85 10.68 -20.30
C SER A 43 9.96 11.91 -19.37
N GLY A 44 10.19 11.68 -18.08
CA GLY A 44 10.27 12.71 -17.04
C GLY A 44 8.92 13.13 -16.49
N GLN A 45 7.84 12.44 -16.86
CA GLN A 45 6.49 12.69 -16.36
C GLN A 45 6.25 11.95 -15.05
N ALA A 46 5.36 12.50 -14.20
CA ALA A 46 4.98 11.86 -12.95
C ALA A 46 4.35 10.46 -13.17
N SER A 47 3.71 10.24 -14.32
CA SER A 47 3.15 8.96 -14.76
C SER A 47 4.17 7.86 -14.99
N ASP A 48 5.44 8.21 -15.23
CA ASP A 48 6.51 7.24 -15.51
C ASP A 48 6.97 6.52 -14.24
N PHE A 49 6.67 7.11 -13.08
CA PHE A 49 6.94 6.53 -11.77
C PHE A 49 5.76 5.66 -11.34
N ALA A 50 5.83 4.36 -11.65
CA ALA A 50 4.88 3.38 -11.15
C ALA A 50 4.73 3.48 -9.62
N VAL A 51 3.50 3.54 -9.12
CA VAL A 51 3.20 3.67 -7.69
C VAL A 51 3.62 2.40 -6.94
N ARG A 52 4.60 2.51 -6.02
CA ARG A 52 5.24 1.36 -5.32
C ARG A 52 4.72 1.08 -3.90
N ARG A 53 3.51 1.54 -3.55
CA ARG A 53 2.91 1.27 -2.22
C ARG A 53 2.20 -0.08 -2.17
N ALA A 54 1.92 -0.57 -0.96
CA ALA A 54 1.11 -1.77 -0.75
C ALA A 54 -0.32 -1.57 -1.24
N GLY A 55 -0.90 -2.55 -1.93
CA GLY A 55 -2.28 -2.48 -2.40
C GLY A 55 -2.55 -1.38 -3.43
N ALA A 56 -1.52 -0.94 -4.18
CA ALA A 56 -1.68 0.05 -5.24
C ALA A 56 -2.67 -0.42 -6.32
N GLU A 57 -2.61 -1.71 -6.64
CA GLU A 57 -3.51 -2.47 -7.51
C GLU A 57 -4.97 -2.51 -7.02
N ALA A 58 -5.20 -2.25 -5.73
CA ALA A 58 -6.50 -2.20 -5.09
C ALA A 58 -6.87 -0.79 -4.63
N ASN A 59 -6.26 0.26 -5.19
CA ASN A 59 -6.52 1.67 -4.85
C ASN A 59 -6.38 2.00 -3.34
N ALA A 60 -5.45 1.35 -2.64
CA ALA A 60 -5.18 1.61 -1.23
C ALA A 60 -4.51 2.98 -1.03
N ASN A 61 -5.28 3.98 -0.57
CA ASN A 61 -4.83 5.37 -0.45
C ASN A 61 -4.56 5.79 1.00
N PHE A 62 -5.16 5.14 1.99
CA PHE A 62 -5.03 5.52 3.40
C PHE A 62 -3.90 4.75 4.07
N LYS A 63 -2.90 5.48 4.58
CA LYS A 63 -1.75 4.93 5.32
C LYS A 63 -2.01 4.97 6.83
N LEU A 64 -1.74 3.86 7.50
CA LEU A 64 -1.72 3.72 8.94
C LEU A 64 -0.32 3.32 9.41
N GLU A 65 0.10 3.83 10.55
CA GLU A 65 1.39 3.54 11.16
C GLU A 65 1.18 2.77 12.47
N VAL A 66 1.77 1.58 12.55
CA VAL A 66 1.62 0.61 13.64
C VAL A 66 2.98 0.38 14.26
N SER A 67 3.14 0.72 15.54
CA SER A 67 4.43 0.68 16.25
C SER A 67 4.48 -0.34 17.39
N GLN A 68 3.41 -1.11 17.61
CA GLN A 68 3.28 -2.14 18.64
C GLN A 68 2.37 -3.26 18.12
N ASP A 69 2.59 -4.48 18.60
CA ASP A 69 1.68 -5.60 18.37
C ASP A 69 0.31 -5.35 19.04
N GLY A 70 -0.79 -5.48 18.29
CA GLY A 70 -2.12 -5.27 18.86
C GLY A 70 -3.28 -5.25 17.88
N ILE A 71 -4.50 -5.16 18.41
CA ILE A 71 -5.71 -4.95 17.60
C ILE A 71 -5.92 -3.45 17.42
N TYR A 72 -5.88 -3.00 16.17
CA TYR A 72 -6.11 -1.62 15.78
C TYR A 72 -7.55 -1.45 15.31
N ARG A 73 -8.21 -0.39 15.81
CA ARG A 73 -9.56 0.00 15.39
C ARG A 73 -9.49 1.24 14.51
N VAL A 74 -10.12 1.16 13.33
CA VAL A 74 -10.31 2.27 12.39
C VAL A 74 -11.80 2.53 12.29
N THR A 75 -12.23 3.75 12.64
CA THR A 75 -13.65 4.13 12.59
C THR A 75 -14.04 4.59 11.20
N ARG A 76 -15.36 4.65 10.92
CA ARG A 76 -15.86 5.29 9.71
C ARG A 76 -15.36 6.73 9.54
N ASP A 77 -15.26 7.50 10.62
CA ASP A 77 -14.91 8.92 10.55
C ASP A 77 -13.43 9.14 10.22
N ASP A 78 -12.54 8.22 10.62
CA ASP A 78 -11.14 8.18 10.17
C ASP A 78 -11.05 7.97 8.64
N LEU A 79 -11.88 7.09 8.09
CA LEU A 79 -11.94 6.82 6.64
C LEU A 79 -12.52 8.01 5.87
N VAL A 80 -13.50 8.72 6.43
CA VAL A 80 -14.03 9.96 5.85
C VAL A 80 -13.00 11.09 5.91
N ALA A 81 -12.24 11.21 7.00
CA ALA A 81 -11.12 12.15 7.12
C ALA A 81 -9.99 11.84 6.12
N ALA A 82 -9.78 10.55 5.79
CA ALA A 82 -8.87 10.12 4.73
C ALA A 82 -9.38 10.39 3.30
N GLY A 83 -10.58 10.95 3.14
CA GLY A 83 -11.16 11.36 1.86
C GLY A 83 -12.11 10.35 1.20
N TYR A 84 -12.46 9.23 1.86
CA TYR A 84 -13.44 8.29 1.32
C TYR A 84 -14.89 8.80 1.53
N PRO A 85 -15.74 8.87 0.49
CA PRO A 85 -17.09 9.40 0.65
C PRO A 85 -17.99 8.45 1.45
N ALA A 86 -18.56 8.94 2.54
CA ALA A 86 -19.37 8.20 3.52
C ALA A 86 -20.46 7.29 2.90
N SER A 87 -21.08 7.69 1.80
CA SER A 87 -22.12 6.93 1.09
C SER A 87 -21.61 5.68 0.38
N SER A 88 -20.32 5.65 0.01
CA SER A 88 -19.67 4.57 -0.77
C SER A 88 -18.97 3.51 0.07
N LEU A 89 -18.83 3.73 1.38
CA LEU A 89 -18.19 2.79 2.29
C LEU A 89 -19.10 1.57 2.52
N ILE A 90 -18.69 0.43 1.96
CA ILE A 90 -19.28 -0.89 2.18
C ILE A 90 -18.27 -1.74 2.94
N GLY A 91 -18.65 -2.29 4.09
CA GLY A 91 -17.76 -3.03 4.99
C GLY A 91 -17.10 -4.25 4.36
N SER A 92 -17.82 -4.96 3.48
CA SER A 92 -17.27 -6.11 2.74
C SER A 92 -16.22 -5.76 1.69
N SER A 93 -16.15 -4.50 1.23
CA SER A 93 -15.19 -4.06 0.21
C SER A 93 -13.96 -3.33 0.78
N ILE A 94 -13.79 -3.33 2.10
CA ILE A 94 -12.66 -2.68 2.76
C ILE A 94 -11.55 -3.70 3.04
N ARG A 95 -10.34 -3.43 2.52
CA ARG A 95 -9.19 -4.35 2.53
C ARG A 95 -8.01 -3.72 3.26
N VAL A 96 -7.22 -4.51 3.99
CA VAL A 96 -5.96 -4.05 4.64
C VAL A 96 -4.79 -4.70 3.93
N PHE A 97 -3.77 -3.94 3.58
CA PHE A 97 -2.54 -4.45 2.98
C PHE A 97 -1.34 -4.17 3.88
N TYR A 98 -0.50 -5.18 4.03
CA TYR A 98 0.83 -5.09 4.59
C TYR A 98 1.84 -5.57 3.55
N ARG A 99 2.74 -4.66 3.12
CA ARG A 99 3.72 -4.90 2.03
C ARG A 99 3.05 -5.32 0.71
N THR A 100 2.99 -6.61 0.40
CA THR A 100 2.34 -7.16 -0.82
C THR A 100 1.30 -8.24 -0.48
N GLN A 101 0.84 -8.27 0.77
CA GLN A 101 -0.11 -9.26 1.28
C GLN A 101 -1.32 -8.56 1.89
N GLU A 102 -2.49 -9.17 1.71
CA GLU A 102 -3.71 -8.73 2.38
C GLU A 102 -3.78 -9.30 3.79
N VAL A 103 -4.21 -8.48 4.75
CA VAL A 103 -4.29 -8.81 6.18
C VAL A 103 -5.76 -8.99 6.57
N SER A 104 -6.04 -10.07 7.29
CA SER A 104 -7.39 -10.39 7.76
C SER A 104 -7.95 -9.33 8.70
N ARG A 105 -9.23 -9.06 8.53
CA ARG A 105 -10.01 -7.98 9.15
C ARG A 105 -11.24 -8.53 9.86
N VAL A 106 -11.76 -7.80 10.83
CA VAL A 106 -13.14 -7.90 11.32
C VAL A 106 -13.82 -6.56 11.03
N VAL A 107 -15.08 -6.61 10.59
CA VAL A 107 -15.92 -5.43 10.34
C VAL A 107 -17.20 -5.56 11.15
N SER A 108 -17.68 -4.45 11.72
CA SER A 108 -18.93 -4.41 12.47
C SER A 108 -20.16 -4.68 11.60
N THR A 109 -20.08 -4.35 10.30
CA THR A 109 -21.06 -4.72 9.27
C THR A 109 -20.38 -5.10 7.95
N GLN A 110 -20.97 -6.01 7.19
CA GLN A 110 -20.57 -6.28 5.79
C GLN A 110 -21.26 -5.35 4.78
N GLY A 111 -22.35 -4.70 5.20
CA GLY A 111 -23.16 -3.78 4.39
C GLY A 111 -22.60 -2.35 4.37
N GLN A 112 -23.47 -1.36 4.19
CA GLN A 112 -23.08 0.05 4.25
C GLN A 112 -22.59 0.42 5.66
N PHE A 113 -21.46 1.15 5.72
CA PHE A 113 -20.86 1.61 6.97
C PHE A 113 -21.58 2.85 7.51
N LEU A 114 -22.22 2.71 8.66
CA LEU A 114 -22.96 3.74 9.37
C LEU A 114 -22.12 4.41 10.47
N SER A 115 -22.68 5.44 11.09
CA SER A 115 -22.04 6.08 12.26
C SER A 115 -21.94 5.08 13.41
N GLY A 116 -20.74 4.90 13.94
CA GLY A 116 -20.43 3.90 14.96
C GLY A 116 -19.88 2.57 14.43
N ASP A 117 -19.92 2.32 13.12
CA ASP A 117 -19.26 1.15 12.54
C ASP A 117 -17.74 1.32 12.49
N ASP A 118 -17.05 0.22 12.76
CA ASP A 118 -15.61 0.16 12.85
C ASP A 118 -15.02 -1.11 12.21
N VAL A 119 -13.72 -0.98 11.96
CA VAL A 119 -12.85 -1.97 11.36
C VAL A 119 -11.83 -2.35 12.41
N LEU A 120 -11.68 -3.64 12.68
CA LEU A 120 -10.61 -4.17 13.52
C LEU A 120 -9.65 -5.00 12.67
N PHE A 121 -8.34 -4.79 12.84
CA PHE A 121 -7.31 -5.65 12.26
C PHE A 121 -6.17 -5.86 13.26
N TYR A 122 -5.43 -6.95 13.10
CA TYR A 122 -4.24 -7.20 13.91
C TYR A 122 -3.03 -6.54 13.25
N GLY A 123 -2.43 -5.58 13.93
CA GLY A 123 -1.18 -4.93 13.57
C GLY A 123 -0.01 -5.62 14.24
N LEU A 124 1.09 -5.72 13.50
CA LEU A 124 2.38 -6.21 13.98
C LEU A 124 3.38 -5.05 14.02
N GLU A 125 4.23 -5.01 15.04
CA GLU A 125 5.41 -4.16 15.06
C GLU A 125 6.48 -4.64 14.06
N ASN A 126 7.46 -3.79 13.79
CA ASN A 126 8.59 -4.10 12.94
C ASN A 126 9.78 -4.49 13.83
N ASP A 127 10.33 -5.68 13.63
CA ASP A 127 11.43 -6.27 14.42
C ASP A 127 12.81 -5.61 14.20
N ARG A 128 12.84 -4.41 13.62
CA ARG A 128 14.06 -3.74 13.16
C ARG A 128 14.53 -2.66 14.12
N LEU A 129 15.82 -2.72 14.42
CA LEU A 129 16.57 -1.76 15.25
C LEU A 129 16.32 -0.29 14.88
N GLU A 130 16.20 0.01 13.58
CA GLU A 130 16.08 1.38 13.06
C GLU A 130 14.67 2.00 13.21
N THR A 131 13.60 1.18 13.20
CA THR A 131 12.22 1.70 13.20
C THR A 131 11.25 0.58 13.60
N PRO A 132 10.61 0.62 14.78
CA PRO A 132 9.60 -0.37 15.19
C PRO A 132 8.26 -0.22 14.45
N THR A 133 8.10 0.84 13.66
CA THR A 133 6.86 1.19 12.96
C THR A 133 6.73 0.49 11.60
N ASN A 134 5.63 -0.25 11.44
CA ASN A 134 5.14 -0.79 10.17
C ASN A 134 4.10 0.13 9.52
N ALA A 135 4.09 0.18 8.19
CA ALA A 135 3.08 0.90 7.41
C ALA A 135 2.04 -0.07 6.83
N TYR A 136 0.78 0.14 7.23
CA TYR A 136 -0.40 -0.55 6.72
C TYR A 136 -1.16 0.36 5.75
N TRP A 137 -1.79 -0.23 4.75
CA TRP A 137 -2.54 0.52 3.72
C TRP A 137 -3.95 0.00 3.61
N ILE A 138 -4.95 0.89 3.63
CA ILE A 138 -6.36 0.53 3.48
C ILE A 138 -6.86 0.94 2.10
N SER A 139 -7.61 0.04 1.46
CA SER A 139 -8.49 0.36 0.35
C SER A 139 -9.96 0.16 0.69
N VAL A 140 -10.82 0.83 -0.06
CA VAL A 140 -12.29 0.75 0.01
C VAL A 140 -12.78 0.58 -1.44
N GLY A 141 -13.63 -0.42 -1.69
CA GLY A 141 -14.34 -0.57 -2.98
C GLY A 141 -13.76 -1.61 -3.95
N GLU A 142 -12.50 -2.01 -3.80
CA GLU A 142 -11.81 -2.89 -4.76
C GLU A 142 -11.82 -4.36 -4.35
N GLY A 143 -12.92 -5.07 -4.67
CA GLY A 143 -13.10 -6.50 -4.37
C GLY A 143 -13.57 -6.76 -2.94
N LEU A 144 -13.57 -8.04 -2.53
CA LEU A 144 -13.97 -8.46 -1.18
C LEU A 144 -12.75 -8.60 -0.25
N GLY A 145 -12.90 -8.18 1.01
CA GLY A 145 -11.83 -8.27 2.00
C GLY A 145 -11.71 -9.61 2.73
N LEU A 146 -10.47 -9.96 3.10
CA LEU A 146 -10.20 -11.12 3.95
C LEU A 146 -10.76 -10.93 5.36
N ASN A 147 -11.62 -11.84 5.80
CA ASN A 147 -12.17 -11.85 7.15
C ASN A 147 -11.33 -12.75 8.08
N MET A 148 -11.22 -12.41 9.36
CA MET A 148 -10.67 -13.31 10.37
C MET A 148 -11.61 -14.50 10.60
N ALA A 149 -11.04 -15.69 10.78
CA ALA A 149 -11.83 -16.86 11.16
C ALA A 149 -12.29 -16.73 12.63
N THR A 150 -13.59 -16.91 12.87
CA THR A 150 -14.15 -16.92 14.23
C THR A 150 -14.07 -18.33 14.81
N ARG A 151 -13.68 -18.43 16.09
CA ARG A 151 -13.72 -19.68 16.86
C ARG A 151 -14.71 -19.51 17.99
N SER A 152 -15.74 -20.35 18.05
CA SER A 152 -16.65 -20.36 19.19
C SER A 152 -15.89 -20.75 20.45
N VAL A 153 -15.94 -19.86 21.46
CA VAL A 153 -15.46 -20.11 22.83
C VAL A 153 -16.61 -20.43 23.77
N ALA A 154 -17.81 -20.70 23.22
CA ALA A 154 -18.97 -21.09 24.01
C ALA A 154 -18.63 -22.30 24.88
N THR A 155 -18.57 -22.09 26.20
CA THR A 155 -18.66 -23.19 27.16
C THR A 155 -19.98 -23.89 26.89
N ASN A 156 -19.92 -25.14 26.40
CA ASN A 156 -21.09 -26.00 26.29
C ASN A 156 -21.82 -25.95 27.64
N GLY A 157 -23.04 -25.43 27.66
CA GLY A 157 -23.77 -25.15 28.89
C GLY A 157 -23.89 -26.41 29.75
N GLY A 158 -23.41 -26.34 30.99
CA GLY A 158 -23.34 -27.50 31.89
C GLY A 158 -21.94 -27.80 32.45
N GLY A 159 -20.89 -27.10 32.00
CA GLY A 159 -19.59 -27.13 32.68
C GLY A 159 -19.69 -26.63 34.13
N THR A 160 -19.26 -27.45 35.09
CA THR A 160 -19.20 -27.04 36.50
C THR A 160 -18.28 -25.84 36.67
N LEU A 161 -18.76 -24.77 37.30
CA LEU A 161 -17.92 -23.61 37.63
C LEU A 161 -16.71 -24.06 38.46
N VAL A 162 -15.51 -23.75 37.97
CA VAL A 162 -14.26 -24.03 38.68
C VAL A 162 -14.16 -23.04 39.86
N ALA A 163 -14.78 -23.40 40.98
CA ALA A 163 -14.85 -22.56 42.19
C ALA A 163 -13.49 -22.35 42.87
N SER A 164 -12.51 -23.21 42.57
CA SER A 164 -11.11 -23.05 43.00
C SER A 164 -10.17 -23.71 41.99
N HIS A 165 -9.01 -23.10 41.77
CA HIS A 165 -7.91 -23.69 41.01
C HIS A 165 -6.63 -23.56 41.83
N TRP A 166 -5.71 -24.52 41.68
CA TRP A 166 -4.42 -24.44 42.33
C TRP A 166 -3.50 -23.50 41.55
N TYR A 167 -3.00 -22.48 42.23
CA TYR A 167 -2.05 -21.49 41.70
C TYR A 167 -0.82 -21.49 42.61
N THR A 168 0.36 -21.66 42.01
CA THR A 168 1.65 -21.58 42.73
C THR A 168 2.18 -20.17 42.67
N THR A 169 2.06 -19.42 43.77
CA THR A 169 2.85 -18.22 43.99
C THR A 169 4.33 -18.61 44.12
N ARG A 170 5.23 -17.87 43.47
CA ARG A 170 6.65 -17.83 43.87
C ARG A 170 6.92 -16.46 44.47
N TYR A 171 6.93 -16.38 45.79
CA TYR A 171 7.31 -15.16 46.49
C TYR A 171 8.83 -14.95 46.40
N ASN A 172 9.26 -13.76 46.00
CA ASN A 172 10.65 -13.37 46.11
C ASN A 172 11.01 -13.22 47.61
N PRO A 173 12.01 -13.95 48.15
CA PRO A 173 12.43 -13.80 49.55
C PRO A 173 12.85 -12.37 49.91
N ASP A 174 13.36 -11.58 48.96
CA ASP A 174 13.80 -10.20 49.22
C ASP A 174 12.66 -9.24 49.59
N ASN A 175 11.40 -9.62 49.30
CA ASN A 175 10.22 -8.81 49.64
C ASN A 175 9.74 -9.04 51.09
N LEU A 176 10.35 -9.96 51.85
CA LEU A 176 10.03 -10.23 53.26
C LEU A 176 10.89 -9.37 54.21
N TRP A 177 10.60 -8.07 54.26
CA TRP A 177 11.22 -7.19 55.24
C TRP A 177 10.86 -7.61 56.67
N ARG A 178 11.87 -7.98 57.45
CA ARG A 178 11.80 -8.10 58.92
C ARG A 178 12.75 -7.06 59.52
N PRO A 179 12.29 -6.20 60.44
CA PRO A 179 13.22 -5.40 61.23
C PRO A 179 14.00 -6.34 62.16
N SER A 180 15.33 -6.26 62.10
CA SER A 180 16.19 -6.78 63.17
C SER A 180 15.99 -5.92 64.42
N HIS A 181 15.59 -6.57 65.52
CA HIS A 181 15.68 -6.00 66.87
C HIS A 181 17.14 -5.88 67.31
#